data_AF-A0A918NE44-F1
#
_entry.id   AF-A0A918NE44-F1
#
_cell.length_a   1.000
_cell.length_b   1.000
_cell.length_c   1.000
_cell.angle_alpha   90.00
_cell.angle_beta   90.00
_cell.angle_gamma   90.00
#
_symmetry.space_group_name_H-M   'P 1'
#
loop_
_entity.id
_entity.type
_entity.pdbx_description
1 polymer ?
#
loop_
_entity_poly.entity_id
_entity_poly.type
_entity_poly.pdbx_seq_one_letter_code
_entity_poly.pdbx_strand_id
1 'polypeptide(L)'
;MTYLDTQAPIRRLWPAVVAGIALLFASALSVGGVHVFGAFARFGFFPLVVLAIWPRQANTLLSIAFLFFAGIFTDWATASIIGQWALVYLVIWGVLRPELRGSPFAPVSLFLFWLATCGLAVVLLSVTGWFVYGVLPDFGSFGRQMLVATLILPVLGVMRGVISRRFSDSEDWER
;
A
#
# COMPACT_ATOMS: atom_id res chain seq x y z
N MET A 1 14.48 29.57 -0.69
CA MET A 1 13.22 29.32 0.05
C MET A 1 13.49 28.31 1.13
N THR A 2 13.49 28.75 2.38
CA THR A 2 13.68 27.91 3.57
C THR A 2 12.37 27.17 3.88
N TYR A 3 12.45 25.84 3.97
CA TYR A 3 11.33 24.89 4.18
C TYR A 3 10.63 25.00 5.56
N LEU A 4 10.82 26.09 6.29
CA LEU A 4 10.41 26.21 7.70
C LEU A 4 8.93 26.56 7.91
N ASP A 5 8.22 27.06 6.88
CA ASP A 5 6.82 27.50 7.00
C ASP A 5 5.80 26.54 6.36
N THR A 6 6.21 25.36 5.91
CA THR A 6 5.25 24.31 5.53
C THR A 6 4.59 23.76 6.79
N GLN A 7 3.50 24.40 7.23
CA GLN A 7 2.61 23.85 8.25
C GLN A 7 2.29 22.41 7.88
N ALA A 8 2.54 21.48 8.81
CA ALA A 8 2.21 20.08 8.60
C ALA A 8 0.70 19.99 8.30
N PRO A 9 0.28 19.37 7.18
CA PRO A 9 -1.12 19.32 6.82
C PRO A 9 -1.94 18.65 7.95
N ILE A 10 -3.07 19.27 8.31
CA ILE A 10 -3.96 18.74 9.36
C ILE A 10 -4.41 17.34 8.96
N ARG A 11 -3.97 16.34 9.73
CA ARG A 11 -4.31 14.93 9.50
C ARG A 11 -5.68 14.64 10.08
N ARG A 12 -6.64 14.30 9.22
CA ARG A 12 -8.02 13.97 9.61
C ARG A 12 -8.18 12.46 9.76
N LEU A 13 -8.87 12.05 10.83
CA LEU A 13 -9.15 10.63 11.11
C LEU A 13 -10.21 10.08 10.15
N TRP A 14 -11.27 10.84 9.89
CA TRP A 14 -12.43 10.37 9.13
C TRP A 14 -12.12 9.90 7.70
N PRO A 15 -11.33 10.62 6.88
CA PRO A 15 -10.97 10.14 5.55
C PRO A 15 -10.20 8.82 5.58
N ALA A 16 -9.35 8.62 6.59
CA ALA A 16 -8.60 7.37 6.74
C ALA A 16 -9.53 6.20 7.13
N VAL A 17 -10.53 6.42 7.98
CA VAL A 17 -11.55 5.43 8.32
C VAL A 17 -12.37 5.04 7.09
N VAL A 18 -12.90 6.02 6.36
CA VAL A 18 -13.72 5.77 5.16
C VAL A 18 -12.91 5.02 4.09
N ALA A 19 -11.68 5.44 3.82
CA ALA A 19 -10.80 4.76 2.87
C ALA A 19 -10.41 3.35 3.35
N GLY A 20 -10.16 3.18 4.65
CA GLY A 20 -9.89 1.87 5.25
C GLY A 20 -11.05 0.90 5.11
N ILE A 21 -12.27 1.34 5.37
CA ILE A 21 -13.49 0.54 5.17
C ILE A 21 -13.66 0.20 3.68
N ALA A 22 -13.52 1.18 2.79
CA ALA A 22 -13.59 0.96 1.34
C ALA A 22 -12.55 -0.07 0.87
N LEU A 23 -11.33 -0.02 1.42
CA LEU A 23 -10.28 -0.98 1.10
C LEU A 23 -10.63 -2.39 1.58
N LEU A 24 -11.19 -2.55 2.78
CA LEU A 24 -11.64 -3.86 3.28
C LEU A 24 -12.74 -4.45 2.38
N PHE A 25 -13.71 -3.65 1.97
CA PHE A 25 -14.74 -4.08 1.00
C PHE A 25 -14.13 -4.45 -0.35
N ALA A 26 -13.21 -3.62 -0.87
CA ALA A 26 -12.51 -3.91 -2.12
C ALA A 26 -11.69 -5.19 -2.03
N SER A 27 -11.02 -5.45 -0.89
CA SER A 27 -10.30 -6.69 -0.62
C SER A 27 -11.25 -7.88 -0.59
N ALA A 28 -12.42 -7.76 0.05
CA ALA A 28 -13.42 -8.83 0.05
C ALA A 28 -13.94 -9.14 -1.37
N LEU A 29 -14.22 -8.10 -2.17
CA LEU A 29 -14.63 -8.25 -3.57
C LEU A 29 -13.52 -8.88 -4.42
N SER A 30 -12.25 -8.61 -4.11
CA SER A 30 -11.10 -9.11 -4.86
C SER A 30 -10.93 -10.63 -4.82
N VAL A 31 -11.51 -11.28 -3.81
CA VAL A 31 -11.54 -12.74 -3.66
C VAL A 31 -12.46 -13.38 -4.70
N GLY A 32 -13.51 -12.65 -5.09
CA GLY A 32 -14.48 -13.10 -6.07
C GLY A 32 -14.04 -12.88 -7.52
N GLY A 33 -14.90 -13.34 -8.42
CA GLY A 33 -14.79 -13.10 -9.85
C GLY A 33 -16.11 -13.36 -10.55
N VAL A 34 -16.17 -12.98 -11.81
CA VAL A 34 -17.34 -13.21 -12.68
C VAL A 34 -16.91 -13.97 -13.92
N HIS A 35 -17.77 -14.88 -14.37
CA HIS A 35 -17.60 -15.53 -15.65
C HIS A 35 -18.14 -14.61 -16.75
N VAL A 36 -17.24 -14.12 -17.60
CA VAL A 36 -17.57 -13.26 -18.75
C VAL A 36 -17.13 -14.00 -20.01
N PHE A 37 -18.08 -14.37 -20.87
CA PHE A 37 -17.81 -15.13 -22.11
C PHE A 37 -17.00 -16.42 -21.91
N GLY A 38 -17.27 -17.15 -20.82
CA GLY A 38 -16.57 -18.39 -20.49
C GLY A 38 -15.18 -18.20 -19.85
N ALA A 39 -14.65 -16.97 -19.78
CA ALA A 39 -13.43 -16.65 -19.04
C ALA A 39 -13.76 -16.20 -17.59
N PHE A 40 -12.99 -16.65 -16.61
CA PHE A 40 -13.13 -16.21 -15.21
C PHE A 40 -12.31 -14.93 -14.97
N ALA A 41 -12.99 -13.79 -14.88
CA ALA A 41 -12.38 -12.50 -14.60
C ALA A 41 -12.34 -12.26 -13.08
N ARG A 42 -11.12 -12.11 -12.53
CA ARG A 42 -10.91 -11.81 -11.11
C ARG A 42 -10.94 -10.32 -10.84
N PHE A 43 -11.41 -9.96 -9.66
CA PHE A 43 -11.48 -8.57 -9.20
C PHE A 43 -10.27 -8.11 -8.38
N GLY A 44 -9.11 -8.75 -8.59
CA GLY A 44 -7.86 -8.49 -7.87
C GLY A 44 -7.35 -7.05 -7.94
N PHE A 45 -7.87 -6.24 -8.86
CA PHE A 45 -7.44 -4.85 -9.05
C PHE A 45 -8.17 -3.83 -8.17
N PHE A 46 -9.35 -4.14 -7.60
CA PHE A 46 -10.12 -3.14 -6.83
C PHE A 46 -9.37 -2.56 -5.63
N PRO A 47 -8.66 -3.36 -4.80
CA PRO A 47 -7.89 -2.79 -3.70
C PRO A 47 -6.88 -1.77 -4.19
N LEU A 48 -6.24 -2.02 -5.32
CA LEU A 48 -5.26 -1.11 -5.93
C LEU A 48 -5.89 0.21 -6.38
N VAL A 49 -7.14 0.18 -6.86
CA VAL A 49 -7.89 1.40 -7.19
C VAL A 49 -8.14 2.22 -5.94
N VAL A 50 -8.54 1.60 -4.82
CA VAL A 50 -8.75 2.30 -3.54
C VAL A 50 -7.45 2.94 -3.05
N LEU A 51 -6.31 2.25 -3.19
CA LEU A 51 -4.99 2.83 -2.89
C LEU A 51 -4.66 4.02 -3.78
N ALA A 52 -5.00 3.95 -5.07
CA ALA A 52 -4.77 5.02 -6.04
C ALA A 52 -5.56 6.30 -5.70
N ILE A 53 -6.77 6.15 -5.14
CA ILE A 53 -7.62 7.28 -4.72
C ILE A 53 -7.54 7.59 -3.22
N TRP A 54 -6.55 7.04 -2.52
CA TRP A 54 -6.43 7.21 -1.07
C TRP A 54 -6.36 8.70 -0.67
N PRO A 55 -7.10 9.13 0.36
CA PRO A 55 -7.22 10.55 0.69
C PRO A 55 -5.89 11.15 1.19
N ARG A 56 -5.56 12.35 0.70
CA ARG A 56 -4.29 13.04 1.02
C ARG A 56 -4.16 13.45 2.49
N GLN A 57 -5.27 13.84 3.12
CA GLN A 57 -5.32 14.32 4.50
C GLN A 57 -5.55 13.18 5.51
N ALA A 58 -5.44 11.93 5.08
CA ALA A 58 -5.64 10.77 5.95
C ALA A 58 -4.59 10.71 7.06
N ASN A 59 -5.01 10.33 8.27
CA ASN A 59 -4.07 10.00 9.33
C ASN A 59 -3.15 8.84 8.90
N THR A 60 -1.83 9.08 8.90
CA THR A 60 -0.81 8.13 8.43
C THR A 60 -0.80 6.83 9.22
N LEU A 61 -0.85 6.87 10.55
CA LEU A 61 -0.79 5.66 11.38
C LEU A 61 -2.04 4.81 11.16
N LEU A 62 -3.20 5.46 11.11
CA LEU A 62 -4.47 4.78 10.85
C LEU A 62 -4.49 4.16 9.44
N SER A 63 -3.93 4.87 8.44
CA SER A 63 -3.82 4.36 7.07
C SER A 63 -2.94 3.13 7.01
N ILE A 64 -1.75 3.17 7.63
CA ILE A 64 -0.83 2.02 7.71
C ILE A 64 -1.53 0.83 8.36
N ALA A 65 -2.27 1.04 9.46
CA ALA A 65 -3.02 -0.01 10.12
C ALA A 65 -4.08 -0.63 9.18
N PHE A 66 -4.91 0.18 8.51
CA PHE A 66 -5.93 -0.32 7.59
C PHE A 66 -5.32 -1.08 6.39
N LEU A 67 -4.26 -0.54 5.79
CA LEU A 67 -3.54 -1.19 4.69
C LEU A 67 -3.00 -2.54 5.11
N PHE A 68 -2.40 -2.59 6.28
CA PHE A 68 -1.83 -3.80 6.84
C PHE A 68 -2.92 -4.85 7.09
N PHE A 69 -3.99 -4.52 7.82
CA PHE A 69 -5.06 -5.46 8.12
C PHE A 69 -5.83 -5.90 6.87
N ALA A 70 -6.08 -5.00 5.92
CA ALA A 70 -6.72 -5.35 4.66
C ALA A 70 -5.85 -6.31 3.82
N GLY A 71 -4.53 -6.14 3.86
CA GLY A 71 -3.59 -7.06 3.23
C GLY A 71 -3.61 -8.44 3.87
N ILE A 72 -3.51 -8.53 5.20
CA ILE A 72 -3.61 -9.81 5.92
C ILE A 72 -4.94 -10.52 5.62
N PHE A 73 -6.04 -9.78 5.62
CA PHE A 73 -7.34 -10.32 5.24
C PHE A 73 -7.34 -10.87 3.81
N THR A 74 -6.71 -10.16 2.86
CA THR A 74 -6.57 -10.61 1.46
C THR A 74 -5.73 -11.88 1.38
N ASP A 75 -4.63 -11.96 2.13
CA ASP A 75 -3.78 -13.15 2.19
C ASP A 75 -4.58 -14.38 2.68
N TRP A 76 -5.35 -14.21 3.76
CA TRP A 76 -6.19 -15.28 4.31
C TRP A 76 -7.28 -15.70 3.33
N ALA A 77 -7.98 -14.74 2.74
CA ALA A 77 -9.11 -15.03 1.86
C ALA A 77 -8.69 -15.66 0.52
N THR A 78 -7.45 -15.42 0.09
CA THR A 78 -6.90 -15.99 -1.15
C THR A 78 -6.01 -17.22 -0.92
N ALA A 79 -5.85 -17.66 0.34
CA ALA A 79 -4.89 -18.69 0.74
C ALA A 79 -3.46 -18.40 0.21
N SER A 80 -3.08 -17.12 0.19
CA SER A 80 -1.75 -16.66 -0.20
C SER A 80 -0.77 -16.76 0.98
N ILE A 81 0.51 -16.48 0.72
CA ILE A 81 1.52 -16.34 1.76
C ILE A 81 1.10 -15.16 2.65
N ILE A 82 0.93 -15.42 3.94
CA ILE A 82 0.51 -14.41 4.92
C ILE A 82 1.49 -13.21 4.87
N GLY A 83 0.98 -12.00 4.98
CA GLY A 83 1.79 -10.77 4.96
C GLY A 83 2.22 -10.31 3.56
N GLN A 84 2.05 -11.11 2.51
CA GLN A 84 2.43 -10.73 1.15
C GLN A 84 1.58 -9.55 0.66
N TRP A 85 0.26 -9.63 0.72
CA TRP A 85 -0.62 -8.55 0.29
C TRP A 85 -0.51 -7.32 1.19
N ALA A 86 -0.26 -7.50 2.48
CA ALA A 86 0.00 -6.39 3.40
C ALA A 86 1.22 -5.57 2.97
N LEU A 87 2.31 -6.24 2.59
CA LEU A 87 3.49 -5.58 2.04
C LEU A 87 3.21 -4.89 0.71
N VAL A 88 2.51 -5.58 -0.21
CA VAL A 88 2.15 -5.01 -1.51
C VAL A 88 1.35 -3.72 -1.34
N TYR A 89 0.34 -3.71 -0.47
CA TYR A 89 -0.46 -2.51 -0.22
C TYR A 89 0.35 -1.38 0.42
N LEU A 90 1.20 -1.68 1.40
CA LEU A 90 2.07 -0.69 2.02
C LEU A 90 3.10 -0.10 1.06
N VAL A 91 3.66 -0.91 0.15
CA VAL A 91 4.55 -0.42 -0.92
C VAL A 91 3.81 0.48 -1.86
N ILE A 92 2.67 0.02 -2.38
CA ILE A 92 1.90 0.79 -3.36
C ILE A 92 1.45 2.10 -2.75
N TRP A 93 0.93 2.08 -1.52
CA TRP A 93 0.59 3.29 -0.78
C TRP A 93 1.82 4.19 -0.54
N GLY A 94 2.93 3.61 -0.10
CA GLY A 94 4.19 4.31 0.14
C GLY A 94 4.84 4.87 -1.12
N VAL A 95 4.56 4.31 -2.29
CA VAL A 95 4.98 4.81 -3.61
C VAL A 95 4.07 5.93 -4.07
N LEU A 96 2.75 5.74 -3.94
CA LEU A 96 1.77 6.75 -4.33
C LEU A 96 1.85 7.99 -3.42
N ARG A 97 2.24 7.80 -2.15
CA ARG A 97 2.22 8.79 -1.05
C ARG A 97 1.13 9.84 -1.26
N PRO A 98 -0.14 9.46 -1.11
CA PRO A 98 -1.25 10.40 -1.32
C PRO A 98 -1.05 11.70 -0.51
N GLU A 99 -0.47 11.61 0.68
CA GLU A 99 -0.18 12.72 1.58
C GLU A 99 0.97 13.64 1.11
N LEU A 100 1.81 13.18 0.19
CA LEU A 100 2.99 13.89 -0.32
C LEU A 100 2.94 14.08 -1.84
N ARG A 101 1.76 14.08 -2.48
CA ARG A 101 1.64 14.31 -3.93
C ARG A 101 2.23 15.64 -4.39
N GLY A 102 2.18 16.67 -3.53
CA GLY A 102 2.72 18.00 -3.83
C GLY A 102 4.18 18.23 -3.42
N SER A 103 4.83 17.28 -2.75
CA SER A 103 6.22 17.44 -2.27
C SER A 103 7.22 16.77 -3.21
N PRO A 104 8.45 17.30 -3.33
CA PRO A 104 9.52 16.66 -4.10
C PRO A 104 9.77 15.23 -3.61
N PHE A 105 9.99 14.33 -4.56
CA PHE A 105 10.20 12.91 -4.28
C PHE A 105 11.52 12.70 -3.52
N ALA A 106 11.43 12.09 -2.34
CA ALA A 106 12.57 11.80 -1.47
C ALA A 106 12.87 10.28 -1.44
N PRO A 107 13.74 9.76 -2.33
CA PRO A 107 13.96 8.32 -2.51
C PRO A 107 14.47 7.63 -1.23
N VAL A 108 15.34 8.30 -0.47
CA VAL A 108 15.88 7.77 0.80
C VAL A 108 14.75 7.50 1.80
N SER A 109 13.80 8.42 1.92
CA SER A 109 12.67 8.24 2.83
C SER A 109 11.75 7.08 2.41
N LEU A 110 11.61 6.84 1.10
CA LEU A 110 10.85 5.70 0.57
C LEU A 110 11.55 4.38 0.91
N PHE A 111 12.86 4.34 0.73
CA PHE A 111 13.67 3.18 1.05
C PHE A 111 13.67 2.85 2.55
N LEU A 112 13.78 3.85 3.43
CA LEU A 112 13.67 3.64 4.88
C LEU A 112 12.29 3.14 5.29
N PHE A 113 11.22 3.70 4.72
CA PHE A 113 9.85 3.23 4.95
C PHE A 113 9.66 1.79 4.45
N TRP A 114 10.23 1.45 3.29
CA TRP A 114 10.24 0.09 2.77
C TRP A 114 10.97 -0.90 3.68
N LEU A 115 12.16 -0.55 4.17
CA LEU A 115 12.89 -1.38 5.14
C LEU A 115 12.09 -1.58 6.44
N ALA A 116 11.48 -0.52 6.96
CA ALA A 116 10.66 -0.59 8.18
C ALA A 116 9.43 -1.51 7.98
N THR A 117 8.74 -1.39 6.84
CA THR A 117 7.58 -2.24 6.52
C THR A 117 7.98 -3.70 6.28
N CYS A 118 9.11 -3.95 5.64
CA CYS A 118 9.68 -5.29 5.54
C CYS A 118 9.98 -5.90 6.91
N GLY A 119 10.66 -5.15 7.79
CA GLY A 119 10.95 -5.60 9.15
C GLY A 119 9.68 -5.91 9.95
N LEU A 120 8.66 -5.04 9.84
CA LEU A 120 7.36 -5.27 10.47
C LEU A 120 6.67 -6.54 9.93
N ALA A 121 6.72 -6.77 8.62
CA ALA A 121 6.16 -7.97 8.02
C ALA A 121 6.89 -9.24 8.44
N VAL A 122 8.23 -9.22 8.55
CA VAL A 122 9.00 -10.37 9.10
C VAL A 122 8.54 -10.70 10.51
N VAL A 123 8.44 -9.69 11.37
CA VAL A 123 8.01 -9.87 12.77
C VAL A 123 6.61 -10.47 12.81
N LEU A 124 5.68 -9.90 12.05
CA LEU A 124 4.28 -10.36 12.06
C LEU A 124 4.15 -11.76 11.48
N LEU A 125 4.82 -12.06 10.36
CA LEU A 125 4.88 -13.41 9.80
C LEU A 125 5.43 -14.43 10.78
N SER A 126 6.48 -14.05 11.51
CA SER A 126 7.10 -14.93 12.51
C SER A 126 6.14 -15.19 13.66
N VAL A 127 5.49 -14.15 14.19
CA VAL A 127 4.52 -14.27 15.28
C VAL A 127 3.29 -15.06 14.84
N THR A 128 2.72 -14.75 13.67
CA THR A 128 1.53 -15.46 13.17
C THR A 128 1.84 -16.90 12.78
N GLY A 129 2.97 -17.14 12.11
CA GLY A 129 3.39 -18.49 11.69
C GLY A 129 3.63 -19.40 12.88
N TRP A 130 4.36 -18.88 13.87
CA TRP A 130 4.63 -19.60 15.11
C TRP A 130 3.35 -19.83 15.93
N PHE A 131 2.50 -18.82 16.10
CA PHE A 131 1.29 -18.93 16.93
C PHE A 131 0.21 -19.82 16.30
N VAL A 132 0.00 -19.74 14.98
CA VAL A 132 -1.10 -20.45 14.28
C VAL A 132 -0.68 -21.85 13.87
N TYR A 133 0.54 -22.01 13.34
CA TYR A 133 0.99 -23.27 12.74
C TYR A 133 2.09 -23.97 13.54
N GLY A 134 2.70 -23.31 14.53
CA GLY A 134 3.86 -23.86 15.25
C GLY A 134 5.13 -23.96 14.40
N VAL A 135 5.15 -23.32 13.22
CA VAL A 135 6.26 -23.39 12.26
C VAL A 135 6.79 -21.99 12.01
N LEU A 136 8.11 -21.85 11.95
CA LEU A 136 8.74 -20.58 11.55
C LEU A 136 8.52 -20.32 10.06
N PRO A 137 8.33 -19.06 9.64
CA PRO A 137 8.14 -18.73 8.24
C PRO A 137 9.37 -19.10 7.40
N ASP A 138 9.16 -19.47 6.14
CA ASP A 138 10.24 -19.65 5.16
C ASP A 138 10.84 -18.29 4.79
N PHE A 139 11.85 -17.89 5.56
CA PHE A 139 12.60 -16.65 5.36
C PHE A 139 13.29 -16.59 3.99
N GLY A 140 13.62 -17.75 3.38
CA GLY A 140 14.25 -17.79 2.06
C GLY A 140 13.27 -17.36 0.97
N SER A 141 12.04 -17.88 1.01
CA SER A 141 10.97 -17.45 0.10
C SER A 141 10.65 -15.96 0.27
N PHE A 142 10.49 -15.53 1.52
CA PHE A 142 10.21 -14.13 1.85
C PHE A 142 11.34 -13.19 1.39
N GLY A 143 12.59 -13.55 1.63
CA GLY A 143 13.76 -12.78 1.20
C GLY A 143 13.82 -12.62 -0.33
N ARG A 144 13.50 -13.67 -1.10
CA ARG A 144 13.41 -13.57 -2.57
C ARG A 144 12.32 -12.59 -3.00
N GLN A 145 11.15 -12.65 -2.37
CA GLN A 145 10.06 -11.72 -2.67
C GLN A 145 10.42 -10.27 -2.32
N MET A 146 11.06 -10.05 -1.18
CA MET A 146 11.58 -8.73 -0.79
C MET A 146 12.58 -8.20 -1.81
N LEU A 147 13.51 -9.03 -2.29
CA LEU A 147 14.48 -8.62 -3.31
C LEU A 147 13.79 -8.22 -4.61
N VAL A 148 12.85 -9.03 -5.10
CA VAL A 148 12.08 -8.70 -6.31
C VAL A 148 11.29 -7.41 -6.13
N ALA A 149 10.60 -7.23 -5.00
CA ALA A 149 9.87 -6.01 -4.69
C ALA A 149 10.80 -4.78 -4.60
N THR A 150 11.99 -4.95 -4.01
CA THR A 150 13.02 -3.89 -3.94
C THR A 150 13.51 -3.50 -5.34
N LEU A 151 13.71 -4.46 -6.23
CA LEU A 151 14.10 -4.20 -7.62
C LEU A 151 13.01 -3.47 -8.43
N ILE A 152 11.74 -3.60 -8.03
CA ILE A 152 10.60 -2.93 -8.65
C ILE A 152 10.45 -1.47 -8.16
N LEU A 153 10.92 -1.13 -6.96
CA LEU A 153 10.85 0.24 -6.41
C LEU A 153 11.33 1.35 -7.36
N PRO A 154 12.49 1.24 -8.06
CA PRO A 154 12.92 2.28 -8.99
C PRO A 154 11.92 2.48 -10.14
N VAL A 155 11.35 1.40 -10.68
CA VAL A 155 10.32 1.46 -11.75
C VAL A 155 9.08 2.20 -11.25
N LEU A 156 8.65 1.90 -10.02
CA LEU A 156 7.53 2.58 -9.36
C LEU A 156 7.82 4.07 -9.13
N GLY A 157 9.06 4.43 -8.78
CA GLY A 157 9.49 5.82 -8.67
C GLY A 157 9.39 6.58 -9.99
N VAL A 158 9.81 5.95 -11.10
CA VAL A 158 9.67 6.52 -12.45
C VAL A 158 8.21 6.69 -12.85
N MET A 159 7.38 5.65 -12.63
CA MET A 159 5.94 5.72 -12.90
C MET A 159 5.28 6.87 -12.14
N ARG A 160 5.58 7.03 -10.84
CA ARG A 160 5.08 8.16 -10.05
C ARG A 160 5.45 9.49 -10.69
N GLY A 161 6.70 9.65 -11.14
CA GLY A 161 7.15 10.87 -11.80
C GLY A 161 6.41 11.16 -13.11
N VAL A 162 6.05 10.12 -13.88
CA VAL A 162 5.23 10.27 -15.09
C VAL A 162 3.80 10.68 -14.75
N ILE A 163 3.19 10.01 -13.76
CA ILE A 163 1.82 10.32 -13.30
C ILE A 163 1.77 11.74 -12.78
N SER A 164 2.68 12.15 -11.90
CA SER A 164 2.68 13.51 -11.36
C SER A 164 2.81 14.54 -12.47
N ARG A 165 3.68 14.33 -13.46
CA ARG A 165 3.81 15.25 -14.61
C ARG A 165 2.55 15.32 -15.48
N ARG A 166 1.76 14.24 -15.58
CA ARG A 166 0.54 14.19 -16.39
C ARG A 166 -0.69 14.77 -15.69
N PHE A 167 -0.72 14.71 -14.36
CA PHE A 167 -1.89 15.12 -13.56
C PHE A 167 -1.66 16.40 -12.73
N SER A 168 -0.45 16.98 -12.72
CA SER A 168 -0.13 18.19 -11.95
C SER A 168 -0.72 19.49 -12.54
N ASP A 169 -1.31 19.48 -13.74
CA ASP A 169 -1.87 20.69 -14.37
C ASP A 169 -3.33 20.99 -13.98
N SER A 170 -3.97 20.20 -13.10
CA SER A 170 -5.38 20.42 -12.74
C SER A 170 -5.62 21.09 -11.37
N GLU A 171 -4.58 21.47 -10.63
CA GLU A 171 -4.74 22.14 -9.31
C GLU A 171 -4.62 23.66 -9.36
N ASP A 172 -4.38 24.26 -10.53
CA ASP A 172 -4.49 25.71 -10.76
C ASP A 172 -5.95 26.19 -10.92
N TRP A 173 -6.95 25.31 -10.80
CA TRP A 173 -8.37 25.64 -11.00
C TRP A 173 -9.13 26.12 -9.75
N GLU A 174 -8.48 26.15 -8.57
CA GLU A 174 -9.08 26.68 -7.33
C GLU A 174 -8.42 27.98 -6.83
N ARG A 175 -7.87 28.79 -7.75
CA ARG A 175 -7.52 30.20 -7.47
C ARG A 175 -8.36 31.16 -8.30
#